data_AF-A0A4V0YZD5-F1
#
_entry.id   AF-A0A4V0YZD5-F1
#
_cell.length_a   1.000
_cell.length_b   1.000
_cell.length_c   1.000
_cell.angle_alpha   90.00
_cell.angle_beta   90.00
_cell.angle_gamma   90.00
#
_symmetry.space_group_name_H-M   'P 1'
#
loop_
_entity.id
_entity.type
_entity.pdbx_description
1 polymer ?
#
loop_
_entity_poly.entity_id
_entity_poly.type
_entity_poly.pdbx_seq_one_letter_code
_entity_poly.pdbx_strand_id
1 'polypeptide(L)'
;MAYTSRERHMKQLTAKGREKASKSHGLPNLRLLRQRRGLSLGQLADLTGLRRDTIAHLENGREDPQPYHVRVLAYVLQVRTFDLVS
;
A
#
# COMPACT_ATOMS: atom_id res chain seq x y z
N MET A 1 43.36 -2.36 15.81
CA MET A 1 42.44 -3.38 15.25
C MET A 1 41.06 -2.77 15.15
N ALA A 2 40.59 -2.55 13.92
CA ALA A 2 39.50 -1.63 13.59
C ALA A 2 38.10 -2.18 13.88
N TYR A 3 37.19 -1.25 14.17
CA TYR A 3 35.76 -1.43 14.38
C TYR A 3 35.06 -1.97 13.11
N THR A 4 34.78 -3.28 13.03
CA THR A 4 34.09 -3.91 11.86
C THR A 4 32.73 -4.53 12.19
N SER A 5 32.00 -3.96 13.17
CA SER A 5 30.60 -4.36 13.45
C SER A 5 29.56 -3.35 12.95
N ARG A 6 29.92 -2.07 12.76
CA ARG A 6 28.97 -1.04 12.30
C ARG A 6 28.78 -1.03 10.79
N GLU A 7 29.80 -1.39 10.02
CA GLU A 7 29.75 -1.39 8.55
C GLU A 7 28.88 -2.53 7.97
N ARG A 8 28.81 -3.67 8.66
CA ARG A 8 27.95 -4.79 8.25
C ARG A 8 26.46 -4.47 8.35
N HIS A 9 26.07 -3.60 9.28
CA HIS A 9 24.68 -3.17 9.45
C HIS A 9 24.26 -2.14 8.38
N MET A 10 25.20 -1.35 7.85
CA MET A 10 24.92 -0.34 6.82
C MET A 10 24.82 -0.95 5.40
N LYS A 11 25.47 -2.09 5.14
CA LYS A 11 25.46 -2.76 3.82
C LYS A 11 24.14 -3.46 3.48
N GLN A 12 23.26 -3.70 4.46
CA GLN A 12 21.95 -4.33 4.22
C GLN A 12 20.88 -3.33 3.73
N LEU A 13 21.05 -2.03 3.98
CA LEU A 13 20.10 -1.01 3.57
C LEU A 13 20.17 -0.71 2.05
N THR A 14 21.27 -1.05 1.38
CA THR A 14 21.49 -0.71 -0.03
C THR A 14 21.27 -1.88 -1.01
N ALA A 15 21.23 -3.12 -0.53
CA ALA A 15 20.96 -4.30 -1.37
C ALA A 15 19.47 -4.53 -1.65
N LYS A 16 18.56 -4.02 -0.79
CA LYS A 16 17.10 -4.20 -0.89
C LYS A 16 16.45 -3.43 -2.05
N GLY A 17 17.21 -2.62 -2.78
CA GLY A 17 16.72 -1.72 -3.83
C GLY A 17 16.60 -2.33 -5.23
N ARG A 18 17.27 -3.45 -5.53
CA ARG A 18 17.32 -4.00 -6.91
C ARG A 18 16.30 -5.11 -7.23
N GLU A 19 15.67 -5.72 -6.23
CA GLU A 19 14.63 -6.75 -6.44
C GLU A 19 13.20 -6.17 -6.55
N LYS A 20 12.99 -4.90 -6.15
CA LYS A 20 11.67 -4.25 -6.14
C LYS A 20 11.22 -3.69 -7.50
N ALA A 21 11.90 -4.05 -8.59
CA ALA A 21 11.71 -3.44 -9.91
C ALA A 21 10.45 -3.87 -10.68
N SER A 22 9.53 -4.66 -10.08
CA SER A 22 8.27 -5.05 -10.75
C SER A 22 7.01 -4.95 -9.88
N LYS A 23 7.09 -4.43 -8.64
CA LYS A 23 5.92 -4.33 -7.76
C LYS A 23 5.38 -2.91 -7.80
N SER A 24 4.14 -2.74 -8.24
CA SER A 24 3.38 -1.52 -8.01
C SER A 24 3.38 -1.27 -6.50
N HIS A 25 3.87 -0.09 -6.10
CA HIS A 25 3.68 0.37 -4.72
C HIS A 25 2.22 0.83 -4.60
N GLY A 26 1.54 0.48 -3.50
CA GLY A 26 0.12 0.83 -3.28
C GLY A 26 -0.90 -0.06 -4.00
N LEU A 27 -2.06 0.52 -4.29
CA LEU A 27 -3.23 -0.14 -4.89
C LEU A 27 -3.71 0.64 -6.13
N PRO A 28 -3.23 0.31 -7.35
CA PRO A 28 -3.39 1.14 -8.55
C PRO A 28 -4.86 1.40 -8.93
N ASN A 29 -5.74 0.43 -8.70
CA ASN A 29 -7.15 0.57 -9.06
C ASN A 29 -8.03 1.14 -7.94
N LEU A 30 -7.48 1.37 -6.75
CA LEU A 30 -8.27 1.76 -5.57
C LEU A 30 -9.06 3.05 -5.81
N ARG A 31 -8.41 4.07 -6.38
CA ARG A 31 -9.05 5.36 -6.67
C ARG A 31 -10.22 5.21 -7.64
N LEU A 32 -10.01 4.47 -8.72
CA LEU A 32 -11.03 4.22 -9.75
C LEU A 32 -12.23 3.49 -9.14
N LEU A 33 -11.99 2.42 -8.39
CA LEU A 33 -13.03 1.60 -7.77
C LEU A 33 -13.82 2.39 -6.71
N ARG A 34 -13.14 3.20 -5.89
CA ARG A 34 -13.78 4.12 -4.94
C ARG A 34 -14.67 5.13 -5.65
N GLN A 35 -14.18 5.76 -6.73
CA GLN A 35 -14.94 6.74 -7.50
C GLN A 35 -16.15 6.13 -8.21
N ARG A 36 -16.04 4.89 -8.72
CA ARG A 36 -17.18 4.14 -9.29
C ARG A 36 -18.28 3.86 -8.27
N ARG A 37 -17.92 3.75 -6.99
CA ARG A 37 -18.87 3.65 -5.86
C ARG A 37 -19.42 5.00 -5.39
N GLY A 38 -18.98 6.11 -6.00
CA GLY A 38 -19.40 7.46 -5.59
C GLY A 38 -18.86 7.89 -4.21
N LEU A 39 -17.81 7.23 -3.71
CA LEU A 39 -17.29 7.47 -2.37
C LEU A 39 -16.16 8.51 -2.38
N SER A 40 -16.22 9.46 -1.45
CA SER A 40 -15.07 10.29 -1.10
C SER A 40 -14.04 9.49 -0.29
N LEU A 41 -12.82 10.03 -0.13
CA LEU A 41 -11.81 9.42 0.74
C LEU A 41 -12.27 9.32 2.20
N GLY A 42 -13.01 10.33 2.69
CA GLY A 42 -13.56 10.33 4.06
C GLY A 42 -14.59 9.23 4.24
N GLN A 43 -15.54 9.12 3.32
CA GLN A 43 -16.56 8.06 3.38
C GLN A 43 -15.95 6.66 3.32
N LEU A 44 -14.91 6.45 2.49
CA LEU A 44 -14.23 5.15 2.47
C LEU A 44 -13.46 4.89 3.79
N ALA A 45 -12.88 5.93 4.39
CA ALA A 45 -12.24 5.83 5.70
C ALA A 45 -13.26 5.40 6.77
N ASP A 46 -14.42 6.05 6.82
CA ASP A 46 -15.49 5.75 7.77
C ASP A 46 -16.00 4.32 7.62
N LEU A 47 -16.20 3.84 6.38
CA LEU A 47 -16.69 2.49 6.11
C LEU A 47 -15.67 1.38 6.40
N THR A 48 -14.37 1.67 6.24
CA THR A 48 -13.30 0.68 6.41
C THR A 48 -12.67 0.70 7.80
N GLY A 49 -12.87 1.78 8.56
CA GLY A 49 -12.14 2.06 9.79
C GLY A 49 -10.65 2.40 9.57
N LEU A 50 -10.22 2.54 8.31
CA LEU A 50 -8.86 2.98 7.99
C LEU A 50 -8.75 4.50 8.11
N ARG A 51 -7.54 5.00 8.35
CA ARG A 51 -7.32 6.44 8.30
C ARG A 51 -7.39 6.94 6.85
N ARG A 52 -7.92 8.15 6.68
CA ARG A 52 -8.07 8.80 5.35
C ARG A 52 -6.74 8.98 4.63
N ASP A 53 -5.68 9.32 5.37
CA ASP A 53 -4.31 9.46 4.88
C ASP A 53 -3.70 8.12 4.46
N THR A 54 -3.95 7.04 5.20
CA THR A 54 -3.60 5.67 4.78
C THR A 54 -4.21 5.35 3.41
N ILE A 55 -5.51 5.56 3.23
CA ILE A 55 -6.17 5.32 1.94
C ILE A 55 -5.55 6.20 0.84
N ALA A 56 -5.28 7.47 1.11
CA ALA A 56 -4.62 8.35 0.15
C ALA A 56 -3.20 7.89 -0.20
N HIS A 57 -2.42 7.37 0.74
CA HIS A 57 -1.11 6.81 0.46
C HIS A 57 -1.19 5.54 -0.39
N LEU A 58 -2.16 4.67 -0.12
CA LEU A 58 -2.41 3.47 -0.92
C LEU A 58 -2.82 3.82 -2.36
N GLU A 59 -3.69 4.82 -2.56
CA GLU A 59 -4.08 5.29 -3.90
C GLU A 59 -2.91 5.89 -4.70
N ASN A 60 -1.97 6.55 -4.03
CA ASN A 60 -0.87 7.25 -4.67
C ASN A 60 0.45 6.44 -4.66
N GLY A 61 0.42 5.18 -4.24
CA GLY A 61 1.61 4.33 -4.17
C GLY A 61 2.69 4.78 -3.18
N ARG A 62 2.31 5.57 -2.16
CA ARG A 62 3.23 6.04 -1.10
C ARG A 62 3.43 5.04 0.02
N GLU A 63 2.57 4.02 0.10
CA GLU A 63 2.60 2.99 1.13
C GLU A 63 2.30 1.62 0.52
N ASP A 64 3.01 0.59 0.97
CA ASP A 64 2.75 -0.80 0.57
C ASP A 64 1.52 -1.34 1.34
N PRO A 65 0.49 -1.87 0.66
CA PRO A 65 -0.70 -2.38 1.32
C PRO A 65 -0.38 -3.62 2.15
N GLN A 66 -0.83 -3.63 3.41
CA GLN A 66 -0.88 -4.86 4.20
C GLN A 66 -2.04 -5.74 3.73
N PRO A 67 -1.98 -7.08 3.91
CA PRO A 67 -3.07 -7.99 3.54
C PRO A 67 -4.43 -7.61 4.17
N TYR A 68 -4.41 -6.97 5.35
CA TYR A 68 -5.60 -6.40 5.97
C TYR A 68 -6.23 -5.27 5.14
N HIS A 69 -5.42 -4.31 4.65
CA HIS A 69 -5.90 -3.20 3.81
C HIS A 69 -6.63 -3.73 2.57
N VAL A 70 -6.03 -4.70 1.87
CA VAL A 70 -6.63 -5.27 0.65
C VAL A 70 -7.97 -5.94 0.94
N ARG A 71 -8.07 -6.71 2.03
CA ARG A 71 -9.30 -7.42 2.40
C ARG A 71 -10.44 -6.47 2.77
N VAL A 72 -10.17 -5.47 3.62
CA VAL A 72 -11.22 -4.54 4.07
C VAL A 72 -11.67 -3.61 2.93
N LEU A 73 -10.74 -3.14 2.09
CA LEU A 73 -11.07 -2.32 0.93
C LEU A 73 -11.89 -3.10 -0.10
N ALA A 74 -11.51 -4.35 -0.40
CA ALA A 74 -12.26 -5.20 -1.32
C ALA A 74 -13.68 -5.47 -0.81
N TYR A 75 -13.83 -5.74 0.49
CA TYR A 75 -15.12 -5.95 1.13
C TYR A 75 -16.03 -4.71 1.03
N VAL A 76 -15.55 -3.52 1.40
CA VAL A 76 -16.35 -2.29 1.36
C VAL A 76 -16.68 -1.87 -0.08
N LEU A 77 -15.73 -2.01 -1.00
CA LEU A 77 -15.95 -1.69 -2.42
C LEU A 77 -16.72 -2.78 -3.16
N GLN A 78 -17.00 -3.92 -2.50
CA GLN A 78 -17.70 -5.08 -3.05
C GLN A 78 -17.09 -5.51 -4.40
N VAL A 79 -15.78 -5.74 -4.37
CA VAL A 79 -14.95 -6.23 -5.48
C VAL A 79 -14.06 -7.36 -4.97
N ARG A 80 -13.35 -8.06 -5.87
CA ARG A 80 -12.36 -9.07 -5.46
C ARG A 80 -11.06 -8.37 -5.09
N THR A 81 -10.26 -9.03 -4.25
CA THR A 81 -8.94 -8.51 -3.85
C THR A 81 -7.99 -8.31 -5.03
N PHE A 82 -8.08 -9.15 -6.05
CA PHE A 82 -7.30 -9.02 -7.30
C PHE A 82 -7.63 -7.72 -8.06
N ASP A 83 -8.89 -7.28 -8.03
CA ASP A 83 -9.32 -6.08 -8.77
C ASP A 83 -8.63 -4.79 -8.24
N LEU A 84 -8.09 -4.81 -7.01
CA LEU A 84 -7.33 -3.70 -6.43
C LEU A 84 -5.88 -3.60 -6.92
N VAL A 85 -5.29 -4.72 -7.39
CA VAL A 85 -3.85 -4.85 -7.70
C VAL A 85 -3.56 -5.12 -9.18
N SER A 86 -4.56 -5.51 -9.97
CA SER A 86 -4.45 -5.91 -11.38
C SER A 86 -4.15 -4.77 -12.33
#